data_AF-A0A3A0AAT4-F1
#
_entry.id   AF-A0A3A0AAT4-F1
#
_cell.length_a   1.000
_cell.length_b   1.000
_cell.length_c   1.000
_cell.angle_alpha   90.00
_cell.angle_beta   90.00
_cell.angle_gamma   90.00
#
_symmetry.space_group_name_H-M   'P 1'
#
loop_
_entity.id
_entity.type
_entity.pdbx_description
1 polymer ?
#
loop_
_entity_poly.entity_id
_entity_poly.type
_entity_poly.pdbx_seq_one_letter_code
_entity_poly.pdbx_strand_id
1 'polypeptide(L)'
;MARRARPKPERAPAAQSHADQTHADQMGAGRPDDAVRRRRQWLVVSYDVEDDRRRDRVMKAIAGHGERAQYSVFECEVRPAEVDALEARLRELIDPRVDDVRFYLLCKHCLGKVRLLGKAERYRRRSFVIV
;
A
#
# COMPACT_ATOMS: atom_id res chain seq x y z
N MET A 1 -14.45 -27.14 19.88
CA MET A 1 -15.81 -27.26 19.33
C MET A 1 -16.06 -26.13 18.34
N ALA A 2 -16.44 -26.51 17.11
CA ALA A 2 -16.95 -25.72 15.96
C ALA A 2 -16.21 -24.42 15.54
N ARG A 3 -15.25 -24.58 14.61
CA ARG A 3 -14.83 -23.51 13.69
C ARG A 3 -16.04 -23.16 12.78
N ARG A 4 -16.55 -21.93 12.85
CA ARG A 4 -17.55 -21.44 11.90
C ARG A 4 -16.89 -21.27 10.52
N ALA A 5 -17.29 -22.10 9.57
CA ALA A 5 -16.88 -21.99 8.17
C ALA A 5 -17.39 -20.67 7.58
N ARG A 6 -16.50 -19.90 6.94
CA ARG A 6 -16.89 -18.75 6.12
C ARG A 6 -17.43 -19.26 4.78
N PRO A 7 -18.56 -18.75 4.27
CA PRO A 7 -19.06 -19.14 2.95
C PRO A 7 -18.08 -18.67 1.85
N LYS A 8 -17.85 -19.56 0.87
CA LYS A 8 -17.01 -19.35 -0.31
C LYS A 8 -17.68 -18.32 -1.24
N PRO A 9 -16.97 -17.31 -1.78
CA PRO A 9 -17.55 -16.41 -2.75
C PRO A 9 -17.81 -17.12 -4.09
N GLU A 10 -19.04 -16.96 -4.57
CA GLU A 10 -19.57 -17.46 -5.84
C GLU A 10 -18.92 -16.71 -7.02
N ARG A 11 -18.55 -17.44 -8.07
CA ARG A 11 -17.83 -16.89 -9.25
C ARG A 11 -18.80 -16.08 -10.11
N ALA A 12 -18.51 -14.80 -10.31
CA ALA A 12 -19.15 -13.97 -11.33
C ALA A 12 -18.65 -14.34 -12.75
N PRO A 13 -19.50 -14.24 -13.79
CA PRO A 13 -19.15 -14.64 -15.15
C PRO A 13 -18.26 -13.61 -15.87
N ALA A 14 -17.49 -14.13 -16.84
CA ALA A 14 -16.54 -13.40 -17.67
C ALA A 14 -17.24 -12.38 -18.59
N ALA A 15 -16.75 -11.13 -18.58
CA ALA A 15 -17.10 -10.12 -19.57
C ALA A 15 -16.00 -10.03 -20.64
N GLN A 16 -16.45 -10.02 -21.90
CA GLN A 16 -15.69 -10.15 -23.13
C GLN A 16 -14.91 -8.87 -23.49
N SER A 17 -13.83 -9.10 -24.23
CA SER A 17 -12.96 -8.12 -24.89
C SER A 17 -13.62 -7.44 -26.09
N HIS A 18 -13.46 -6.13 -26.23
CA HIS A 18 -13.39 -5.48 -27.53
C HIS A 18 -12.34 -4.37 -27.50
N ALA A 19 -11.34 -4.52 -28.36
CA ALA A 19 -10.36 -3.49 -28.66
C ALA A 19 -10.99 -2.44 -29.57
N ASP A 20 -10.60 -1.17 -29.40
CA ASP A 20 -10.56 -0.23 -30.52
C ASP A 20 -9.40 0.75 -30.32
N GLN A 21 -8.59 0.87 -31.36
CA GLN A 21 -7.40 1.70 -31.43
C GLN A 21 -7.73 3.07 -32.05
N THR A 22 -6.73 3.94 -31.99
CA THR A 22 -6.56 5.22 -32.71
C THR A 22 -7.16 6.44 -31.99
N HIS A 23 -6.54 7.62 -31.90
CA HIS A 23 -5.46 8.24 -32.65
C HIS A 23 -4.47 8.94 -31.72
N ALA A 24 -3.18 8.91 -32.10
CA ALA A 24 -2.17 9.79 -31.57
C ALA A 24 -2.40 11.20 -32.12
N ASP A 25 -2.45 12.22 -31.25
CA ASP A 25 -1.90 13.53 -31.58
C ASP A 25 -1.73 14.43 -30.34
N GLN A 26 -0.75 15.33 -30.41
CA GLN A 26 -0.42 16.46 -29.52
C GLN A 26 0.54 16.20 -28.34
N MET A 27 1.82 16.43 -28.66
CA MET A 27 2.89 16.82 -27.75
C MET A 27 2.65 18.25 -27.20
N GLY A 28 3.11 18.54 -25.98
CA GLY A 28 3.45 19.92 -25.60
C GLY A 28 2.80 20.55 -24.37
N ALA A 29 2.46 19.78 -23.33
CA ALA A 29 2.37 20.30 -21.95
C ALA A 29 2.50 19.10 -21.00
N GLY A 30 3.40 19.16 -20.01
CA GLY A 30 3.56 18.05 -19.05
C GLY A 30 2.20 17.64 -18.50
N ARG A 31 1.86 16.34 -18.58
CA ARG A 31 0.53 15.86 -18.19
C ARG A 31 0.37 16.19 -16.70
N PRO A 32 -0.79 16.70 -16.23
CA PRO A 32 -0.99 17.00 -14.79
C PRO A 32 -0.69 15.79 -13.88
N ASP A 33 -0.78 14.58 -14.44
CA ASP A 33 -0.43 13.31 -13.82
C ASP A 33 1.06 13.19 -13.42
N ASP A 34 1.99 13.84 -14.14
CA ASP A 34 3.43 13.78 -13.86
C ASP A 34 3.81 14.48 -12.56
N ALA A 35 3.12 15.58 -12.24
CA ALA A 35 3.28 16.29 -10.97
C ALA A 35 2.69 15.48 -9.80
N VAL A 36 1.57 14.79 -10.02
CA VAL A 36 0.97 13.88 -9.03
C VAL A 36 1.89 12.70 -8.74
N ARG A 37 2.51 12.11 -9.77
CA ARG A 37 3.49 11.02 -9.65
C ARG A 37 4.75 11.37 -8.85
N ARG A 38 5.08 12.66 -8.73
CA ARG A 38 6.25 13.13 -7.96
C ARG A 38 5.92 13.52 -6.52
N ARG A 39 4.66 13.78 -6.18
CA ARG A 39 4.26 14.18 -4.83
C ARG A 39 4.21 12.98 -3.90
N ARG A 40 4.78 13.16 -2.71
CA ARG A 40 4.67 12.20 -1.62
C ARG A 40 3.28 12.20 -1.01
N GLN A 41 2.85 11.02 -0.59
CA GLN A 41 1.55 10.73 -0.04
C GLN A 41 1.72 9.90 1.22
N TRP A 42 0.75 10.02 2.13
CA TRP A 42 0.71 9.20 3.33
C TRP A 42 0.04 7.87 3.01
N LEU A 43 0.71 6.79 3.38
CA LEU A 43 0.23 5.44 3.19
C LEU A 43 0.31 4.70 4.51
N VAL A 44 -0.77 4.03 4.89
CA VAL A 44 -0.73 3.01 5.94
C VAL A 44 -0.76 1.65 5.27
N VAL A 45 0.20 0.80 5.62
CA VAL A 45 0.23 -0.61 5.19
C VAL A 45 -0.08 -1.47 6.40
N SER A 46 -1.18 -2.22 6.34
CA SER A 46 -1.54 -3.22 7.34
C SER A 46 -1.41 -4.60 6.74
N TYR A 47 -0.87 -5.55 7.48
CA TYR A 47 -0.74 -6.94 7.02
C TYR A 47 -1.17 -7.94 8.08
N ASP A 48 -1.68 -9.07 7.62
CA ASP A 48 -1.94 -10.26 8.41
C ASP A 48 -1.35 -11.44 7.64
N VAL A 49 -0.27 -12.03 8.18
CA VAL A 49 0.54 -13.04 7.50
C VAL A 49 0.79 -14.17 8.47
N GLU A 50 0.27 -15.35 8.14
CA GLU A 50 0.26 -16.50 9.05
C GLU A 50 1.66 -17.09 9.26
N ASP A 51 2.49 -17.14 8.21
CA ASP A 51 3.84 -17.71 8.27
C ASP A 51 4.88 -16.68 8.71
N ASP A 52 5.64 -17.01 9.75
CA ASP A 52 6.64 -16.11 10.34
C ASP A 52 7.73 -15.70 9.34
N ARG A 53 8.18 -16.61 8.46
CA ARG A 53 9.24 -16.30 7.48
C ARG A 53 8.71 -15.37 6.40
N ARG A 54 7.50 -15.60 5.88
CA ARG A 54 6.84 -14.67 4.94
C ARG A 54 6.64 -13.32 5.62
N ARG A 55 6.16 -13.30 6.86
CA ARG A 55 5.92 -12.08 7.63
C ARG A 55 7.18 -11.24 7.78
N ASP A 56 8.32 -11.87 8.08
CA ASP A 56 9.60 -11.18 8.17
C ASP A 56 10.04 -10.58 6.84
N ARG A 57 9.80 -11.27 5.72
CA ARG A 57 10.08 -10.74 4.38
C ARG A 57 9.19 -9.56 4.02
N VAL A 58 7.89 -9.66 4.32
CA VAL A 58 6.92 -8.57 4.14
C VAL A 58 7.33 -7.35 4.95
N MET A 59 7.63 -7.55 6.24
CA MET A 59 8.10 -6.48 7.13
C MET A 59 9.34 -5.78 6.58
N LYS A 60 10.36 -6.54 6.15
CA LYS A 60 11.58 -5.99 5.55
C LYS A 60 11.34 -5.27 4.24
N ALA A 61 10.39 -5.75 3.42
CA ALA A 61 10.03 -5.09 2.17
C ALA A 61 9.40 -3.71 2.42
N ILE A 62 8.57 -3.57 3.46
CA ILE A 62 7.89 -2.30 3.79
C ILE A 62 8.83 -1.34 4.53
N ALA A 63 9.77 -1.85 5.34
CA ALA A 63 10.63 -1.05 6.23
C ALA A 63 11.44 0.07 5.53
N GLY A 64 11.71 -0.04 4.23
CA GLY A 64 12.39 1.03 3.47
C GLY A 64 11.52 2.25 3.14
N HIS A 65 10.21 2.19 3.40
CA HIS A 65 9.23 3.18 2.95
C HIS A 65 8.62 4.01 4.08
N GLY A 66 8.89 3.65 5.33
CA GLY A 66 8.27 4.25 6.50
C GLY A 66 8.70 3.63 7.82
N GLU A 67 7.95 3.90 8.88
CA GLU A 67 8.20 3.36 10.22
C GLU A 67 7.14 2.33 10.60
N ARG A 68 7.57 1.34 11.38
CA ARG A 68 6.71 0.29 11.92
C ARG A 68 5.93 0.82 13.12
N ALA A 69 4.72 1.30 12.88
CA ALA A 69 3.84 1.88 13.90
C ALA A 69 3.25 0.84 14.87
N GLN A 70 2.96 -0.37 14.38
CA GLN A 70 2.53 -1.51 15.20
C GLN A 70 3.16 -2.80 14.68
N TYR A 71 2.93 -3.93 15.38
CA TYR A 71 3.49 -5.22 14.97
C TYR A 71 3.19 -5.53 13.50
N SER A 72 1.96 -5.33 13.03
CA SER A 72 1.62 -5.56 11.63
C SER A 72 1.13 -4.33 10.87
N VAL A 73 1.57 -3.13 11.29
CA VAL A 73 1.17 -1.86 10.66
C VAL A 73 2.38 -0.96 10.46
N PHE A 74 2.52 -0.41 9.27
CA PHE A 74 3.49 0.60 8.90
C PHE A 74 2.82 1.91 8.50
N GLU A 75 3.42 3.02 8.91
CA GLU A 75 3.09 4.36 8.43
C GLU A 75 4.21 4.85 7.50
N CYS A 76 3.87 5.17 6.26
CA CYS A 76 4.80 5.43 5.17
C CYS A 76 4.54 6.81 4.52
N GLU A 77 5.60 7.41 3.99
CA GLU A 77 5.53 8.62 3.16
C GLU A 77 6.17 8.35 1.79
N VAL A 78 5.35 7.98 0.81
CA VAL A 78 5.76 7.37 -0.45
C VAL A 78 5.26 8.15 -1.66
N ARG A 79 5.99 8.06 -2.77
CA ARG A 79 5.54 8.51 -4.10
C ARG A 79 4.69 7.40 -4.76
N PRO A 80 3.76 7.73 -5.68
CA PRO A 80 2.97 6.74 -6.41
C PRO A 80 3.76 5.56 -6.97
N ALA A 81 4.88 5.82 -7.65
CA ALA A 81 5.72 4.74 -8.20
C ALA A 81 6.34 3.83 -7.12
N GLU A 82 6.57 4.35 -5.90
CA GLU A 82 7.04 3.55 -4.77
C GLU A 82 5.92 2.64 -4.23
N VAL A 83 4.66 3.07 -4.32
CA VAL A 83 3.49 2.25 -3.98
C VAL A 83 3.35 1.10 -4.97
N ASP A 84 3.38 1.40 -6.27
CA ASP A 84 3.25 0.39 -7.34
C ASP A 84 4.35 -0.69 -7.22
N ALA A 85 5.60 -0.26 -6.98
CA ALA A 85 6.73 -1.16 -6.79
C ALA A 85 6.60 -2.00 -5.50
N LEU A 86 6.13 -1.40 -4.41
CA LEU A 86 5.91 -2.11 -3.15
C LEU A 86 4.79 -3.15 -3.30
N GLU A 87 3.69 -2.80 -3.97
CA GLU A 87 2.58 -3.70 -4.23
C GLU A 87 3.04 -4.90 -5.06
N ALA A 88 3.76 -4.67 -6.17
CA ALA A 88 4.31 -5.74 -7.00
C ALA A 88 5.21 -6.69 -6.19
N ARG A 89 6.12 -6.13 -5.39
CA ARG A 89 7.00 -6.92 -4.53
C ARG A 89 6.23 -7.72 -3.48
N LEU A 90 5.19 -7.14 -2.86
CA LEU A 90 4.42 -7.84 -1.84
C LEU A 90 3.58 -8.97 -2.44
N ARG A 91 3.05 -8.82 -3.66
CA ARG A 91 2.34 -9.90 -4.37
C ARG A 91 3.22 -11.14 -4.57
N GLU A 92 4.52 -10.98 -4.72
CA GLU A 92 5.48 -12.10 -4.84
C GLU A 92 5.80 -12.76 -3.48
N LEU A 93 5.64 -12.04 -2.37
CA LEU A 93 6.05 -12.49 -1.03
C LEU A 93 4.94 -13.21 -0.26
N ILE A 94 3.68 -12.88 -0.54
CA ILE A 94 2.50 -13.39 0.19
C ILE A 94 1.90 -14.63 -0.47
N ASP A 95 1.21 -15.46 0.32
CA ASP A 95 0.27 -16.47 -0.18
C ASP A 95 -1.15 -15.86 -0.16
N PRO A 96 -1.74 -15.54 -1.33
CA PRO A 96 -3.03 -14.85 -1.40
C PRO A 96 -4.22 -15.65 -0.85
N ARG A 97 -4.02 -16.93 -0.50
CA ARG A 97 -5.07 -17.78 0.08
C ARG A 97 -5.20 -17.63 1.59
N VAL A 98 -4.14 -17.16 2.26
CA VAL A 98 -4.06 -17.12 3.73
C VAL A 98 -3.53 -15.79 4.26
N ASP A 99 -2.84 -15.01 3.43
CA ASP A 99 -2.29 -13.72 3.83
C ASP A 99 -3.17 -12.57 3.30
N ASP A 100 -3.17 -11.46 4.05
CA ASP A 100 -3.95 -10.27 3.75
C ASP A 100 -3.06 -9.03 3.92
N VAL A 101 -2.98 -8.18 2.90
CA VAL A 101 -2.24 -6.92 2.95
C VAL A 101 -3.11 -5.80 2.39
N ARG A 102 -3.23 -4.72 3.15
CA ARG A 102 -4.06 -3.57 2.81
C ARG A 102 -3.23 -2.29 2.76
N PHE A 103 -3.52 -1.50 1.75
CA PHE A 103 -2.96 -0.16 1.53
C PHE A 103 -4.06 0.86 1.76
N TYR A 104 -3.83 1.80 2.68
CA TYR A 104 -4.72 2.93 2.93
C TYR A 104 -3.99 4.23 2.62
N LEU A 105 -4.31 4.81 1.47
CA LEU A 105 -3.84 6.16 1.13
C LEU A 105 -4.61 7.18 1.97
N LEU A 106 -3.87 7.95 2.77
CA LEU A 106 -4.42 8.98 3.62
C LEU A 106 -4.18 10.35 2.99
N CYS A 107 -5.27 11.06 2.68
CA CYS A 107 -5.17 12.47 2.37
C CYS A 107 -4.79 13.27 3.63
N LYS A 108 -4.34 14.51 3.45
CA LYS A 108 -3.95 15.40 4.56
C LYS A 108 -5.04 15.54 5.63
N HIS A 109 -6.30 15.59 5.21
CA HIS A 109 -7.44 15.72 6.12
C HIS A 109 -7.66 14.44 6.95
N CYS A 110 -7.59 13.25 6.33
CA CYS A 110 -7.70 11.97 7.05
C CYS A 110 -6.53 11.77 8.02
N LEU A 111 -5.32 12.15 7.63
CA LEU A 111 -4.14 12.08 8.49
C LEU A 111 -4.32 12.92 9.78
N GLY A 112 -4.95 14.09 9.68
CA GLY A 112 -5.27 14.93 10.84
C GLY A 112 -6.30 14.35 11.81
N LYS A 113 -7.05 13.32 11.37
CA LYS A 113 -8.05 12.63 12.19
C LYS A 113 -7.50 11.42 12.94
N VAL A 114 -6.28 10.97 12.63
CA VAL A 114 -5.66 9.83 13.30
C VAL A 114 -5.56 10.12 14.80
N ARG A 115 -6.13 9.22 15.60
CA ARG A 115 -6.08 9.28 17.07
C ARG A 115 -5.08 8.23 17.54
N LEU A 116 -4.20 8.64 18.46
CA LEU A 116 -3.19 7.79 19.06
C LEU A 116 -3.56 7.53 20.52
N LEU A 117 -3.41 6.29 20.96
CA LEU A 117 -3.65 5.87 22.35
C LEU A 117 -2.43 5.08 22.86
N GLY A 118 -2.14 5.19 24.16
CA GLY A 118 -1.00 4.51 24.78
C GLY A 118 0.35 5.03 24.28
N LYS A 119 1.31 4.13 24.05
CA LYS A 119 2.68 4.44 23.59
C LYS A 119 2.81 4.77 22.10
N ALA A 120 1.71 5.06 21.42
CA ALA A 120 1.70 5.24 19.98
C ALA A 120 2.32 6.60 19.60
N GLU A 121 3.28 6.58 18.69
CA GLU A 121 3.88 7.76 18.07
C GLU A 121 3.61 7.73 16.58
N ARG A 122 3.30 8.89 16.00
CA ARG A 122 3.09 9.00 14.55
C ARG A 122 4.43 9.04 13.83
N TYR A 123 4.51 8.37 12.69
CA TYR A 123 5.64 8.54 11.79
C TYR A 123 5.81 10.04 11.45
N ARG A 124 7.03 10.53 11.67
CA ARG A 124 7.47 11.85 11.22
C ARG A 124 8.78 11.64 10.51
N ARG A 125 8.80 11.89 9.20
CA ARG A 125 10.04 11.91 8.44
C ARG A 125 10.98 12.94 9.07
N ARG A 126 12.03 12.46 9.71
CA ARG A 126 13.04 13.32 10.35
C ARG A 126 13.80 14.06 9.26
N SER A 127 13.83 15.39 9.34
CA SER A 127 14.75 16.21 8.56
C SER A 127 16.08 16.23 9.31
N PHE A 128 17.06 15.50 8.79
CA PHE A 128 18.43 15.62 9.30
C PHE A 128 19.07 16.83 8.60
N VAL A 129 19.53 17.79 9.39
CA VAL A 129 20.48 18.80 8.91
C VAL A 129 21.85 18.21 9.18
N ILE A 130 22.59 17.89 8.11
CA ILE A 130 24.00 17.54 8.23
C ILE A 130 24.74 18.87 8.31
N VAL A 131 25.33 19.16 9.47
CA VAL A 131 26.18 20.34 9.72
C VAL A 131 27.63 19.91 9.61
#